data_AF-A0A948ZC70-F1
#
_entry.id   AF-A0A948ZC70-F1
#
_cell.length_a   1.000
_cell.length_b   1.000
_cell.length_c   1.000
_cell.angle_alpha   90.00
_cell.angle_beta   90.00
_cell.angle_gamma   90.00
#
_symmetry.space_group_name_H-M   'P 1'
#
loop_
_entity.id
_entity.type
_entity.pdbx_description
1 polymer ?
#
loop_
_entity_poly.entity_id
_entity_poly.type
_entity_poly.pdbx_seq_one_letter_code
_entity_poly.pdbx_strand_id
1 'polypeptide(L)'
;MDWPAFTLLVLISGAILLVPGGVLGYAVGLRGALVLLCSAPLTIGLVSAVAVGLSYLPEAWTPLNFALGAATVISVLFLGWWLRRIGSAHTPDLRLANFNPIAALIGTVAMAGIVIATLVARFGSAEYFVQSEANAFHLNAIRNSLDAGQSAIFSIAQINAGSAPFLYPAAWEDYVTLVVATARLVSPSVSIPAATNAAMIAVLILGWGLACQAIAQVVGGRSILQGVLAAVLATSFLLFGWLPITGADYSSLLAYSILASALVVLLLLTRLHSDNPPLRALGRFSREARQRRLTARGAPLRVQPAEDPETLHLYGAHPRTILTVAGLFYLAGAAAAHPSAALALGGIVLIACWGVFFHRLFQPANWVLVLVRVLAALLLIAASAGFGYGWLLLAPAKPSQAPQLTGVVTELLNLAMGTPAGVTGTTVTTVMLVVGVAGAVWLRRFTALALWLAATALYVLSVGGPDPVLASVLGYGFGYDPARLAAFWMVATMPLLLAGTGGLVKALALLTGNLDDLGRGTVTACVGAAIAAAIAVPQQLFSVQPQLQTFAADQVIPSATTRLSPEELA
;
A
#
# COMPACT_ATOMS: atom_id res chain seq x y z
N MET A 1 -8.05 4.84 -28.40
CA MET A 1 -9.21 4.34 -27.63
C MET A 1 -9.95 5.53 -27.05
N ASP A 2 -11.29 5.55 -27.10
CA ASP A 2 -12.09 6.59 -26.46
C ASP A 2 -12.22 6.37 -24.94
N TRP A 3 -12.59 7.43 -24.20
CA TRP A 3 -12.68 7.38 -22.74
C TRP A 3 -13.74 6.39 -22.20
N PRO A 4 -14.91 6.21 -22.83
CA PRO A 4 -15.88 5.20 -22.41
C PRO A 4 -15.34 3.76 -22.52
N ALA A 5 -14.74 3.38 -23.65
CA ALA A 5 -14.16 2.03 -23.79
C ALA A 5 -12.97 1.83 -22.84
N PHE A 6 -12.18 2.88 -22.61
CA PHE A 6 -11.11 2.84 -21.61
C PHE A 6 -11.65 2.66 -20.18
N THR A 7 -12.79 3.26 -19.85
CA THR A 7 -13.44 3.07 -18.54
C THR A 7 -13.80 1.61 -18.31
N LEU A 8 -14.33 0.92 -19.33
CA LEU A 8 -14.59 -0.53 -19.25
C LEU A 8 -13.28 -1.31 -19.00
N LEU A 9 -12.18 -0.92 -19.65
CA LEU A 9 -10.89 -1.56 -19.46
C LEU A 9 -10.34 -1.38 -18.02
N VAL A 10 -10.55 -0.20 -17.42
CA VAL A 10 -10.24 0.05 -16.00
C VAL A 10 -11.10 -0.84 -15.09
N LEU A 11 -12.38 -1.03 -15.40
CA LEU A 11 -13.27 -1.92 -14.64
C LEU A 11 -12.84 -3.39 -14.75
N ILE A 12 -12.46 -3.86 -15.94
CA ILE A 12 -11.91 -5.22 -16.14
C ILE A 12 -10.64 -5.40 -15.32
N SER A 13 -9.73 -4.42 -15.39
CA SER A 13 -8.48 -4.43 -14.60
C SER A 13 -8.77 -4.49 -13.10
N GLY A 14 -9.67 -3.64 -12.62
CA GLY A 14 -10.09 -3.63 -11.22
C GLY A 14 -10.79 -4.92 -10.77
N ALA A 15 -11.59 -5.53 -11.63
CA ALA A 15 -12.24 -6.81 -11.35
C ALA A 15 -11.20 -7.94 -11.22
N ILE A 16 -10.25 -8.03 -12.15
CA ILE A 16 -9.14 -8.98 -12.07
C ILE A 16 -8.32 -8.73 -10.81
N LEU A 17 -8.07 -7.47 -10.44
CA LEU A 17 -7.31 -7.10 -9.25
C LEU A 17 -8.03 -7.45 -7.94
N LEU A 18 -9.35 -7.30 -7.86
CA LEU A 18 -10.09 -7.43 -6.59
C LEU A 18 -10.80 -8.76 -6.37
N VAL A 19 -11.35 -9.37 -7.43
CA VAL A 19 -12.24 -10.54 -7.30
C VAL A 19 -11.50 -11.79 -6.85
N PRO A 20 -10.40 -12.25 -7.50
CA PRO A 20 -9.73 -13.48 -7.12
C PRO A 20 -9.23 -13.45 -5.67
N GLY A 21 -8.54 -12.37 -5.28
CA GLY A 21 -8.07 -12.16 -3.93
C GLY A 21 -9.18 -11.93 -2.91
N GLY A 22 -10.32 -11.38 -3.32
CA GLY A 22 -11.50 -11.26 -2.47
C GLY A 22 -12.11 -12.61 -2.13
N VAL A 23 -12.27 -13.48 -3.13
CA VAL A 23 -12.74 -14.86 -2.94
C VAL A 23 -11.73 -15.65 -2.12
N LEU A 24 -10.43 -15.54 -2.41
CA LEU A 24 -9.35 -16.16 -1.64
C LEU A 24 -9.36 -15.70 -0.17
N GLY A 25 -9.44 -14.39 0.06
CA GLY A 25 -9.53 -13.81 1.41
C GLY A 25 -10.75 -14.33 2.17
N TYR A 26 -11.89 -14.41 1.49
CA TYR A 26 -13.10 -14.99 2.08
C TYR A 26 -12.91 -16.48 2.42
N ALA A 27 -12.29 -17.27 1.54
CA ALA A 27 -11.99 -18.69 1.78
C ALA A 27 -11.04 -18.90 2.98
N VAL A 28 -10.10 -17.99 3.21
CA VAL A 28 -9.17 -18.03 4.35
C VAL A 28 -9.83 -17.54 5.66
N GLY A 29 -10.96 -16.84 5.59
CA GLY A 29 -11.74 -16.39 6.75
C GLY A 29 -11.78 -14.87 6.97
N LEU A 30 -11.29 -14.07 6.03
CA LEU A 30 -11.46 -12.61 6.05
C LEU A 30 -12.92 -12.24 5.76
N ARG A 31 -13.39 -11.15 6.36
CA ARG A 31 -14.78 -10.69 6.26
C ARG A 31 -14.88 -9.17 6.25
N GLY A 32 -15.98 -8.67 5.68
CA GLY A 32 -16.29 -7.24 5.62
C GLY A 32 -15.19 -6.45 4.93
N ALA A 33 -14.82 -5.31 5.49
CA ALA A 33 -13.81 -4.42 4.92
C ALA A 33 -12.41 -5.06 4.76
N LEU A 34 -12.08 -6.10 5.54
CA LEU A 34 -10.78 -6.80 5.38
C LEU A 34 -10.67 -7.54 4.06
N VAL A 35 -11.78 -8.07 3.54
CA VAL A 35 -11.78 -8.74 2.22
C VAL A 35 -11.32 -7.74 1.18
N LEU A 36 -11.98 -6.59 1.12
CA LEU A 36 -11.67 -5.54 0.15
C LEU A 36 -10.24 -5.00 0.29
N LEU A 37 -9.78 -4.77 1.52
CA LEU A 37 -8.42 -4.27 1.79
C LEU A 37 -7.32 -5.26 1.36
N CYS A 38 -7.58 -6.56 1.56
CA CYS A 38 -6.61 -7.61 1.25
C CYS A 38 -6.74 -8.14 -0.18
N SER A 39 -7.82 -7.81 -0.89
CA SER A 39 -8.11 -8.33 -2.23
C SER A 39 -6.95 -8.14 -3.21
N ALA A 40 -6.48 -6.91 -3.42
CA ALA A 40 -5.41 -6.63 -4.39
C ALA A 40 -4.12 -7.44 -4.11
N PRO A 41 -3.50 -7.36 -2.91
CA PRO A 41 -2.27 -8.11 -2.63
C PRO A 41 -2.47 -9.64 -2.65
N LEU A 42 -3.64 -10.14 -2.22
CA LEU A 42 -3.96 -11.56 -2.33
C LEU A 42 -4.10 -12.02 -3.79
N THR A 43 -4.70 -11.19 -4.65
CA THR A 43 -4.76 -11.46 -6.09
C THR A 43 -3.35 -11.53 -6.67
N ILE A 44 -2.47 -10.56 -6.37
CA ILE A 44 -1.12 -10.57 -6.94
C ILE A 44 -0.34 -11.80 -6.50
N GLY A 45 -0.39 -12.15 -5.22
CA GLY A 45 0.22 -13.41 -4.74
C GLY A 45 -0.36 -14.65 -5.42
N LEU A 46 -1.67 -14.67 -5.69
CA LEU A 46 -2.34 -15.76 -6.40
C LEU A 46 -1.95 -15.82 -7.88
N VAL A 47 -1.92 -14.67 -8.57
CA VAL A 47 -1.49 -14.54 -9.97
C VAL A 47 -0.07 -15.10 -10.10
N SER A 48 0.87 -14.68 -9.27
CA SER A 48 2.25 -15.18 -9.31
C SER A 48 2.35 -16.67 -9.01
N ALA A 49 1.59 -17.17 -8.03
CA ALA A 49 1.60 -18.61 -7.70
C ALA A 49 1.06 -19.46 -8.86
N VAL A 50 -0.03 -19.03 -9.50
CA VAL A 50 -0.63 -19.74 -10.63
C VAL A 50 0.25 -19.61 -11.88
N ALA A 51 0.85 -18.45 -12.13
CA ALA A 51 1.79 -18.23 -13.22
C ALA A 51 2.98 -19.20 -13.14
N VAL A 52 3.60 -19.31 -11.96
CA VAL A 52 4.67 -20.29 -11.72
C VAL A 52 4.18 -21.72 -11.94
N GLY A 53 2.99 -22.08 -11.44
CA GLY A 53 2.43 -23.42 -11.64
C GLY A 53 2.14 -23.76 -13.11
N LEU A 54 1.66 -22.79 -13.89
CA LEU A 54 1.34 -22.96 -15.31
C LEU A 54 2.57 -22.86 -16.23
N SER A 55 3.70 -22.33 -15.74
CA SER A 55 4.93 -22.19 -16.53
C SER A 55 5.49 -23.51 -17.06
N TYR A 56 5.10 -24.63 -16.47
CA TYR A 56 5.48 -25.98 -16.91
C TYR A 56 4.64 -26.49 -18.09
N LEU A 57 3.60 -25.77 -18.49
CA LEU A 57 2.70 -26.15 -19.58
C LEU A 57 2.85 -25.15 -20.75
N PRO A 58 3.09 -25.62 -21.99
CA PRO A 58 3.14 -24.75 -23.17
C PRO A 58 1.83 -23.98 -23.36
N GLU A 59 1.93 -22.69 -23.69
CA GLU A 59 0.80 -21.82 -24.05
C GLU A 59 -0.33 -21.75 -22.99
N ALA A 60 -0.01 -22.04 -21.73
CA ALA A 60 -1.00 -22.23 -20.69
C ALA A 60 -1.48 -20.93 -20.02
N TRP A 61 -0.82 -19.79 -20.23
CA TRP A 61 -1.20 -18.53 -19.57
C TRP A 61 -2.37 -17.84 -20.27
N THR A 62 -3.57 -18.35 -19.99
CA THR A 62 -4.84 -17.83 -20.51
C THR A 62 -5.79 -17.45 -19.37
N PRO A 63 -6.79 -16.57 -19.60
CA PRO A 63 -7.79 -16.24 -18.58
C PRO A 63 -8.50 -17.48 -18.00
N LEU A 64 -8.79 -18.47 -18.85
CA LEU A 64 -9.44 -19.71 -18.45
C LEU A 64 -8.54 -20.56 -17.53
N ASN A 65 -7.29 -20.79 -17.93
CA ASN A 65 -6.37 -21.60 -17.14
C ASN A 65 -6.00 -20.91 -15.82
N PHE A 66 -5.87 -19.57 -15.82
CA PHE A 66 -5.75 -18.82 -14.58
C PHE A 66 -6.97 -19.02 -13.67
N ALA A 67 -8.18 -18.92 -14.20
CA ALA A 67 -9.40 -19.15 -13.42
C ALA A 67 -9.45 -20.56 -12.82
N LEU A 68 -9.06 -21.59 -13.57
CA LEU A 68 -8.99 -22.98 -13.08
C LEU A 68 -7.90 -23.16 -12.01
N GLY A 69 -6.71 -22.60 -12.21
CA GLY A 69 -5.63 -22.62 -11.23
C GLY A 69 -6.00 -21.90 -9.94
N ALA A 70 -6.58 -20.70 -10.05
CA ALA A 70 -7.09 -19.93 -8.94
C ALA A 70 -8.18 -20.69 -8.17
N ALA A 71 -9.16 -21.27 -8.89
CA ALA A 71 -10.22 -22.08 -8.29
C ALA A 71 -9.66 -23.29 -7.53
N THR A 72 -8.60 -23.91 -8.03
CA THR A 72 -7.92 -25.04 -7.36
C THR A 72 -7.32 -24.61 -6.03
N VAL A 73 -6.52 -23.54 -6.01
CA VAL A 73 -5.91 -23.00 -4.78
C VAL A 73 -6.98 -22.60 -3.77
N ILE A 74 -8.00 -21.86 -4.22
CA ILE A 74 -9.12 -21.41 -3.39
C ILE A 74 -9.89 -22.61 -2.81
N SER A 75 -10.15 -23.65 -3.61
CA SER A 75 -10.88 -24.84 -3.17
C SER A 75 -10.13 -25.62 -2.08
N VAL A 76 -8.80 -25.75 -2.19
CA VAL A 76 -7.97 -26.39 -1.16
C VAL A 76 -8.03 -25.62 0.16
N LEU A 77 -7.89 -24.29 0.10
CA LEU A 77 -7.93 -23.44 1.29
C LEU A 77 -9.33 -23.41 1.93
N PHE A 78 -10.37 -23.38 1.09
CA PHE A 78 -11.76 -23.46 1.52
C PHE A 78 -12.06 -24.81 2.18
N LEU A 79 -11.60 -25.92 1.61
CA LEU A 79 -11.75 -27.26 2.21
C LEU A 79 -11.06 -27.32 3.57
N GLY A 80 -9.81 -26.83 3.67
CA GLY A 80 -9.09 -26.76 4.95
C GLY A 80 -9.79 -25.86 5.98
N TRP A 81 -10.41 -24.77 5.54
CA TRP A 81 -11.26 -23.93 6.40
C TRP A 81 -12.56 -24.65 6.81
N TRP A 82 -13.22 -25.35 5.90
CA TRP A 82 -14.48 -26.05 6.13
C TRP A 82 -14.29 -27.22 7.09
N LEU A 83 -13.25 -28.03 6.90
CA LEU A 83 -12.90 -29.14 7.79
C LEU A 83 -12.65 -28.66 9.24
N ARG A 84 -12.03 -27.48 9.41
CA ARG A 84 -11.82 -26.87 10.73
C ARG A 84 -13.11 -26.43 11.42
N ARG A 85 -14.22 -26.29 10.69
CA ARG A 85 -15.54 -25.97 11.26
C ARG A 85 -16.29 -27.21 11.74
N ILE A 86 -15.94 -28.39 11.26
CA ILE A 86 -16.58 -29.63 11.70
C ILE A 86 -16.18 -29.87 13.17
N GLY A 87 -17.15 -29.77 14.08
CA GLY A 87 -16.94 -29.96 15.51
C GLY A 87 -16.57 -28.70 16.32
N SER A 88 -16.45 -27.52 15.68
CA SER A 88 -16.22 -26.25 16.38
C SER A 88 -17.45 -25.34 16.29
N ALA A 89 -18.02 -24.97 17.45
CA ALA A 89 -19.15 -24.04 17.53
C ALA A 89 -18.76 -22.57 17.23
N HIS A 90 -17.46 -22.27 17.05
CA HIS A 90 -16.98 -20.92 16.82
C HIS A 90 -16.50 -20.74 15.37
N THR A 91 -17.16 -19.83 14.64
CA THR A 91 -16.81 -19.51 13.26
C THR A 91 -15.54 -18.64 13.19
N PRO A 92 -14.49 -19.05 12.47
CA PRO A 92 -13.32 -18.22 12.17
C PRO A 92 -13.69 -17.18 11.11
N ASP A 93 -14.07 -16.00 11.58
CA ASP A 93 -14.40 -14.84 10.77
C ASP A 93 -13.59 -13.65 11.31
N LEU A 94 -12.50 -13.29 10.61
CA LEU A 94 -11.71 -12.10 10.94
C LEU A 94 -12.35 -10.87 10.28
N ARG A 95 -12.77 -9.90 11.09
CA ARG A 95 -13.45 -8.67 10.68
C ARG A 95 -12.71 -7.45 11.20
N LEU A 96 -12.80 -6.37 10.44
CA LEU A 96 -12.42 -5.04 10.91
C LEU A 96 -13.65 -4.39 11.55
N ALA A 97 -13.68 -4.33 12.87
CA ALA A 97 -14.75 -3.67 13.61
C ALA A 97 -14.67 -2.15 13.42
N ASN A 98 -15.82 -1.47 13.46
CA ASN A 98 -15.90 -0.01 13.47
C ASN A 98 -15.38 0.71 12.21
N PHE A 99 -15.14 0.01 11.10
CA PHE A 99 -14.80 0.61 9.81
C PHE A 99 -16.01 1.37 9.22
N ASN A 100 -15.77 2.56 8.68
CA ASN A 100 -16.78 3.34 7.96
C ASN A 100 -16.63 3.12 6.45
N PRO A 101 -17.42 2.22 5.83
CA PRO A 101 -17.32 1.94 4.40
C PRO A 101 -17.73 3.14 3.54
N ILE A 102 -18.63 4.00 4.02
CA ILE A 102 -19.09 5.17 3.28
C ILE A 102 -17.98 6.21 3.15
N ALA A 103 -17.25 6.49 4.25
CA ALA A 103 -16.11 7.39 4.21
C ALA A 103 -15.01 6.87 3.28
N ALA A 104 -14.71 5.56 3.33
CA ALA A 104 -13.75 4.94 2.42
C ALA A 104 -14.20 5.01 0.96
N LEU A 105 -15.48 4.75 0.68
CA LEU A 105 -16.04 4.84 -0.67
C LEU A 105 -15.95 6.27 -1.22
N ILE A 106 -16.41 7.27 -0.46
CA ILE A 106 -16.35 8.67 -0.88
C ILE A 106 -14.91 9.12 -1.10
N GLY A 107 -13.99 8.76 -0.20
CA GLY A 107 -12.57 9.05 -0.38
C GLY A 107 -11.99 8.38 -1.63
N THR A 108 -12.36 7.13 -1.89
CA THR A 108 -11.91 6.40 -3.09
C THR A 108 -12.47 7.02 -4.38
N VAL A 109 -13.74 7.44 -4.37
CA VAL A 109 -14.36 8.14 -5.50
C VAL A 109 -13.70 9.50 -5.73
N ALA A 110 -13.41 10.26 -4.67
CA ALA A 110 -12.69 11.52 -4.77
C ALA A 110 -11.29 11.32 -5.37
N MET A 111 -10.57 10.29 -4.92
CA MET A 111 -9.28 9.92 -5.48
C MET A 111 -9.37 9.52 -6.96
N ALA A 112 -10.34 8.67 -7.31
CA ALA A 112 -10.58 8.29 -8.70
C ALA A 112 -10.86 9.51 -9.58
N GLY A 113 -11.69 10.44 -9.09
CA GLY A 113 -11.97 11.71 -9.77
C GLY A 113 -10.72 12.54 -10.00
N ILE A 114 -9.85 12.69 -9.00
CA ILE A 114 -8.59 13.44 -9.14
C ILE A 114 -7.67 12.75 -10.16
N VAL A 115 -7.44 11.45 -10.03
CA VAL A 115 -6.56 10.69 -10.93
C VAL A 115 -7.07 10.77 -12.37
N ILE A 116 -8.35 10.45 -12.60
CA ILE A 116 -8.93 10.45 -13.95
C ILE A 116 -8.95 11.86 -14.54
N ALA A 117 -9.34 12.89 -13.78
CA ALA A 117 -9.35 14.27 -14.26
C ALA A 117 -7.95 14.74 -14.66
N THR A 118 -6.93 14.42 -13.85
CA THR A 118 -5.54 14.75 -14.20
C THR A 118 -5.09 14.02 -15.45
N LEU A 119 -5.44 12.74 -15.62
CA LEU A 119 -5.10 11.98 -16.84
C LEU A 119 -5.79 12.55 -18.07
N VAL A 120 -7.10 12.79 -18.02
CA VAL A 120 -7.88 13.33 -19.15
C VAL A 120 -7.39 14.73 -19.55
N ALA A 121 -7.05 15.58 -18.58
CA ALA A 121 -6.59 16.94 -18.86
C ALA A 121 -5.19 16.99 -19.49
N ARG A 122 -4.43 15.88 -19.48
CA ARG A 122 -2.99 15.89 -19.74
C ARG A 122 -2.54 14.89 -20.79
N PHE A 123 -3.29 13.81 -20.95
CA PHE A 123 -3.12 12.86 -22.04
C PHE A 123 -4.23 13.05 -23.06
N GLY A 124 -3.88 13.32 -24.32
CA GLY A 124 -4.87 13.42 -25.40
C GLY A 124 -5.48 12.07 -25.83
N SER A 125 -4.99 10.95 -25.29
CA SER A 125 -5.42 9.59 -25.58
C SER A 125 -5.11 8.70 -24.37
N ALA A 126 -5.99 7.75 -24.08
CA ALA A 126 -5.77 6.75 -23.04
C ALA A 126 -4.66 5.73 -23.38
N GLU A 127 -4.13 5.79 -24.61
CA GLU A 127 -3.05 4.93 -25.10
C GLU A 127 -1.66 5.57 -25.01
N TYR A 128 -1.57 6.85 -24.65
CA TYR A 128 -0.28 7.49 -24.45
C TYR A 128 0.47 6.83 -23.30
N PHE A 129 1.73 6.55 -23.53
CA PHE A 129 2.67 6.14 -22.49
C PHE A 129 3.95 6.98 -22.63
N VAL A 130 4.70 7.05 -21.54
CA VAL A 130 5.99 7.74 -21.51
C VAL A 130 7.06 6.78 -21.97
N GLN A 131 7.79 7.16 -23.02
CA GLN A 131 8.85 6.35 -23.60
C GLN A 131 10.10 6.42 -22.72
N SER A 132 10.24 5.44 -21.82
CA SER A 132 11.46 5.18 -21.06
C SER A 132 11.92 3.74 -21.26
N GLU A 133 13.22 3.48 -21.07
CA GLU A 133 13.79 2.13 -21.15
C GLU A 133 12.98 1.12 -20.31
N ALA A 134 12.63 1.50 -19.07
CA ALA A 134 11.86 0.66 -18.17
C ALA A 134 10.44 0.41 -18.69
N ASN A 135 9.70 1.46 -19.07
CA ASN A 135 8.32 1.31 -19.53
C ASN A 135 8.24 0.43 -20.78
N ALA A 136 9.17 0.63 -21.70
CA ALA A 136 9.19 -0.10 -22.95
C ALA A 136 9.68 -1.55 -22.76
N PHE A 137 10.57 -1.82 -21.80
CA PHE A 137 10.87 -3.18 -21.35
C PHE A 137 9.59 -3.90 -20.87
N HIS A 138 8.79 -3.29 -19.99
CA HIS A 138 7.56 -3.92 -19.47
C HIS A 138 6.54 -4.20 -20.58
N LEU A 139 6.35 -3.26 -21.51
CA LEU A 139 5.46 -3.44 -22.66
C LEU A 139 5.92 -4.61 -23.56
N ASN A 140 7.22 -4.70 -23.84
CA ASN A 140 7.80 -5.81 -24.59
C ASN A 140 7.71 -7.15 -23.84
N ALA A 141 7.86 -7.14 -22.51
CA ALA A 141 7.68 -8.32 -21.68
C ALA A 141 6.24 -8.85 -21.71
N ILE A 142 5.26 -7.96 -21.57
CA ILE A 142 3.83 -8.32 -21.72
C ILE A 142 3.56 -8.88 -23.13
N ARG A 143 4.13 -8.26 -24.18
CA ARG A 143 3.99 -8.77 -25.55
C ARG A 143 4.56 -10.18 -25.68
N ASN A 144 5.76 -10.41 -25.15
CA ASN A 144 6.40 -11.72 -25.18
C ASN A 144 5.56 -12.78 -24.45
N SER A 145 4.99 -12.45 -23.29
CA SER A 145 4.10 -13.35 -22.56
C SER A 145 2.83 -13.70 -23.35
N LEU A 146 2.26 -12.73 -24.06
CA LEU A 146 1.11 -12.95 -24.95
C LEU A 146 1.45 -13.82 -26.16
N ASP A 147 2.62 -13.60 -26.78
CA ASP A 147 3.06 -14.34 -27.98
C ASP A 147 3.43 -15.79 -27.64
N ALA A 148 4.11 -16.02 -26.52
CA ALA A 148 4.53 -17.34 -26.07
C ALA A 148 3.41 -18.11 -25.34
N GLY A 149 2.31 -17.43 -24.96
CA GLY A 149 1.29 -17.96 -24.07
C GLY A 149 1.86 -18.42 -22.72
N GLN A 150 2.99 -17.83 -22.28
CA GLN A 150 3.68 -18.17 -21.04
C GLN A 150 4.02 -16.90 -20.29
N SER A 151 3.54 -16.80 -19.06
CA SER A 151 3.90 -15.72 -18.15
C SER A 151 4.43 -16.35 -16.87
N ALA A 152 5.72 -16.13 -16.60
CA ALA A 152 6.35 -16.53 -15.35
C ALA A 152 7.74 -15.89 -15.20
N ILE A 153 8.22 -15.95 -13.96
CA ILE A 153 9.58 -15.59 -13.51
C ILE A 153 10.70 -16.14 -14.41
N PHE A 154 10.47 -17.27 -15.09
CA PHE A 154 11.45 -17.93 -15.97
C PHE A 154 11.36 -17.54 -17.45
N SER A 155 10.19 -17.09 -17.94
CA SER A 155 9.99 -16.79 -19.37
C SER A 155 10.52 -15.40 -19.74
N ILE A 156 10.46 -14.44 -18.82
CA ILE A 156 10.92 -13.07 -19.05
C ILE A 156 12.45 -12.97 -19.08
N ALA A 157 13.17 -13.85 -18.37
CA ALA A 157 14.63 -13.90 -18.37
C ALA A 157 15.22 -14.11 -19.79
N GLN A 158 14.42 -14.65 -20.72
CA GLN A 158 14.83 -14.90 -22.11
C GLN A 158 14.83 -13.67 -23.01
N ILE A 159 14.20 -12.56 -22.58
CA ILE A 159 14.09 -11.32 -23.37
C ILE A 159 15.46 -10.62 -23.48
N ASN A 160 16.34 -10.82 -22.50
CA ASN A 160 17.73 -10.36 -22.54
C ASN A 160 18.64 -11.46 -23.08
N ALA A 161 18.67 -11.61 -24.42
CA ALA A 161 19.53 -12.56 -25.11
C ALA A 161 20.98 -12.48 -24.60
N GLY A 162 21.49 -13.57 -24.00
CA GLY A 162 22.85 -13.66 -23.47
C GLY A 162 23.00 -13.55 -21.94
N SER A 163 21.92 -13.27 -21.20
CA SER A 163 21.93 -13.28 -19.73
C SER A 163 21.73 -14.71 -19.19
N ALA A 164 22.46 -15.09 -18.13
CA ALA A 164 22.18 -16.33 -17.42
C ALA A 164 20.73 -16.34 -16.88
N PRO A 165 20.06 -17.50 -16.77
CA PRO A 165 18.71 -17.57 -16.20
C PRO A 165 18.71 -16.96 -14.79
N PHE A 166 17.95 -15.88 -14.59
CA PHE A 166 17.76 -15.26 -13.29
C PHE A 166 16.27 -15.16 -12.98
N LEU A 167 15.91 -15.19 -11.70
CA LEU A 167 14.51 -15.07 -11.28
C LEU A 167 14.05 -13.62 -11.45
N TYR A 168 13.25 -13.34 -12.49
CA TYR A 168 12.66 -12.03 -12.72
C TYR A 168 11.34 -11.86 -11.94
N PRO A 169 11.14 -10.77 -11.17
CA PRO A 169 9.88 -10.48 -10.49
C PRO A 169 8.77 -10.10 -11.50
N ALA A 170 8.02 -11.09 -11.99
CA ALA A 170 7.10 -10.98 -13.13
C ALA A 170 5.65 -10.59 -12.79
N ALA A 171 5.32 -10.24 -11.54
CA ALA A 171 3.91 -10.17 -11.15
C ALA A 171 3.13 -9.04 -11.85
N TRP A 172 3.80 -7.96 -12.24
CA TRP A 172 3.19 -6.91 -13.03
C TRP A 172 2.81 -7.41 -14.42
N GLU A 173 3.73 -8.10 -15.10
CA GLU A 173 3.55 -8.65 -16.43
C GLU A 173 2.49 -9.74 -16.43
N ASP A 174 2.50 -10.63 -15.44
CA ASP A 174 1.50 -11.68 -15.26
C ASP A 174 0.10 -11.07 -15.15
N TYR A 175 -0.05 -10.04 -14.32
CA TYR A 175 -1.30 -9.33 -14.10
C TYR A 175 -1.78 -8.60 -15.36
N VAL A 176 -0.93 -7.79 -16.00
CA VAL A 176 -1.33 -7.01 -17.18
C VAL A 176 -1.57 -7.93 -18.39
N THR A 177 -0.83 -9.02 -18.54
CA THR A 177 -1.09 -10.04 -19.57
C THR A 177 -2.49 -10.62 -19.41
N LEU A 178 -2.93 -10.94 -18.18
CA LEU A 178 -4.30 -11.37 -17.92
C LEU A 178 -5.32 -10.27 -18.24
N VAL A 179 -5.03 -9.01 -17.93
CA VAL A 179 -5.90 -7.87 -18.28
C VAL A 179 -6.07 -7.78 -19.79
N VAL A 180 -4.97 -7.79 -20.57
CA VAL A 180 -5.00 -7.75 -22.03
C VAL A 180 -5.78 -8.93 -22.59
N ALA A 181 -5.43 -10.14 -22.17
CA ALA A 181 -6.05 -11.38 -22.67
C ALA A 181 -7.55 -11.42 -22.37
N THR A 182 -7.96 -11.00 -21.17
CA THR A 182 -9.38 -10.94 -20.78
C THR A 182 -10.12 -9.86 -21.54
N ALA A 183 -9.54 -8.67 -21.68
CA ALA A 183 -10.15 -7.56 -22.41
C ALA A 183 -10.34 -7.89 -23.89
N ARG A 184 -9.41 -8.63 -24.51
CA ARG A 184 -9.49 -9.10 -25.90
C ARG A 184 -10.61 -10.10 -26.17
N LEU A 185 -11.19 -10.72 -25.13
CA LEU A 185 -12.41 -11.53 -25.26
C LEU A 185 -13.63 -10.67 -25.60
N VAL A 186 -13.62 -9.39 -25.19
CA VAL A 186 -14.73 -8.44 -25.41
C VAL A 186 -14.39 -7.47 -26.54
N SER A 187 -13.15 -7.00 -26.62
CA SER A 187 -12.67 -6.07 -27.63
C SER A 187 -11.32 -6.53 -28.18
N PRO A 188 -11.30 -7.25 -29.32
CA PRO A 188 -10.08 -7.86 -29.87
C PRO A 188 -8.95 -6.86 -30.19
N SER A 189 -9.28 -5.59 -30.39
CA SER A 189 -8.34 -4.52 -30.75
C SER A 189 -7.68 -3.83 -29.56
N VAL A 190 -7.89 -4.30 -28.32
CA VAL A 190 -7.25 -3.71 -27.13
C VAL A 190 -5.72 -3.77 -27.27
N SER A 191 -5.11 -2.58 -27.24
CA SER A 191 -3.66 -2.39 -27.28
C SER A 191 -3.05 -2.66 -25.89
N ILE A 192 -1.79 -3.11 -25.88
CA ILE A 192 -1.06 -3.36 -24.63
C ILE A 192 -0.93 -2.07 -23.80
N PRO A 193 -0.55 -0.90 -24.37
CA PRO A 193 -0.45 0.35 -23.60
C PRO A 193 -1.77 0.74 -22.92
N ALA A 194 -2.91 0.59 -23.62
CA ALA A 194 -4.22 0.88 -23.03
C ALA A 194 -4.49 0.01 -21.80
N ALA A 195 -4.21 -1.30 -21.91
CA ALA A 195 -4.39 -2.22 -20.79
C ALA A 195 -3.41 -1.93 -19.63
N THR A 196 -2.16 -1.59 -19.94
CA THR A 196 -1.16 -1.17 -18.95
C THR A 196 -1.62 0.08 -18.19
N ASN A 197 -2.10 1.11 -18.90
CA ASN A 197 -2.63 2.33 -18.28
C ASN A 197 -3.88 2.06 -17.44
N ALA A 198 -4.78 1.19 -17.91
CA ALA A 198 -5.96 0.80 -17.15
C ALA A 198 -5.61 0.02 -15.88
N ALA A 199 -4.63 -0.89 -15.97
CA ALA A 199 -4.09 -1.64 -14.85
C ALA A 199 -3.42 -0.73 -13.82
N MET A 200 -2.64 0.26 -14.29
CA MET A 200 -2.03 1.30 -13.45
C MET A 200 -3.10 2.07 -12.66
N ILE A 201 -4.16 2.55 -13.33
CA ILE A 201 -5.27 3.26 -12.69
C ILE A 201 -5.97 2.37 -11.66
N ALA A 202 -6.21 1.11 -11.99
CA ALA A 202 -6.83 0.15 -11.07
C ALA A 202 -5.96 -0.06 -9.82
N VAL A 203 -4.65 -0.24 -9.97
CA VAL A 203 -3.70 -0.38 -8.84
C VAL A 203 -3.64 0.88 -7.99
N LEU A 204 -3.63 2.06 -8.62
CA LEU A 204 -3.63 3.34 -7.92
C LEU A 204 -4.90 3.52 -7.08
N ILE A 205 -6.08 3.35 -7.68
CA ILE A 205 -7.35 3.62 -7.00
C ILE A 205 -7.69 2.50 -6.01
N LEU A 206 -7.59 1.24 -6.44
CA LEU A 206 -8.10 0.08 -5.71
C LEU A 206 -7.03 -0.61 -4.85
N GLY A 207 -5.76 -0.54 -5.23
CA GLY A 207 -4.66 -1.01 -4.38
C GLY A 207 -4.27 0.05 -3.35
N TRP A 208 -3.66 1.13 -3.84
CA TRP A 208 -3.15 2.21 -2.99
C TRP A 208 -4.25 3.04 -2.33
N GLY A 209 -5.24 3.49 -3.10
CA GLY A 209 -6.31 4.35 -2.59
C GLY A 209 -7.06 3.70 -1.43
N LEU A 210 -7.49 2.44 -1.60
CA LEU A 210 -8.15 1.69 -0.53
C LEU A 210 -7.26 1.47 0.69
N ALA A 211 -5.96 1.21 0.50
CA ALA A 211 -5.00 1.12 1.59
C ALA A 211 -4.89 2.45 2.35
N CYS A 212 -4.72 3.58 1.65
CA CYS A 212 -4.68 4.91 2.26
C CYS A 212 -5.96 5.26 3.02
N GLN A 213 -7.14 4.92 2.47
CA GLN A 213 -8.41 5.11 3.16
C GLN A 213 -8.47 4.28 4.46
N ALA A 214 -7.99 3.04 4.42
CA ALA A 214 -7.93 2.20 5.61
C ALA A 214 -6.91 2.74 6.63
N ILE A 215 -5.71 3.16 6.21
CA ILE A 215 -4.72 3.83 7.08
C ILE A 215 -5.38 5.05 7.72
N ALA A 216 -6.05 5.90 6.94
CA ALA A 216 -6.69 7.12 7.42
C ALA A 216 -7.72 6.84 8.50
N GLN A 217 -8.52 5.79 8.35
CA GLN A 217 -9.46 5.37 9.39
C GLN A 217 -8.78 4.83 10.63
N VAL A 218 -7.69 4.07 10.45
CA VAL A 218 -6.88 3.58 11.58
C VAL A 218 -6.28 4.75 12.35
N VAL A 219 -5.62 5.71 11.70
CA VAL A 219 -4.79 6.73 12.38
C VAL A 219 -5.47 8.09 12.55
N GLY A 220 -6.23 8.55 11.56
CA GLY A 220 -6.81 9.88 11.51
C GLY A 220 -8.27 9.96 11.97
N GLY A 221 -9.07 8.93 11.72
CA GLY A 221 -10.49 8.87 12.08
C GLY A 221 -11.39 8.52 10.91
N ARG A 222 -12.69 8.45 11.16
CA ARG A 222 -13.65 7.76 10.26
C ARG A 222 -14.66 8.68 9.59
N SER A 223 -14.47 9.99 9.66
CA SER A 223 -15.39 10.94 9.04
C SER A 223 -15.23 10.94 7.52
N ILE A 224 -16.27 11.36 6.80
CA ILE A 224 -16.22 11.56 5.35
C ILE A 224 -15.13 12.57 5.00
N LEU A 225 -15.02 13.67 5.76
CA LEU A 225 -13.98 14.67 5.58
C LEU A 225 -12.58 14.05 5.69
N GLN A 226 -12.34 13.17 6.67
CA GLN A 226 -11.06 12.46 6.77
C GLN A 226 -10.78 11.60 5.54
N GLY A 227 -11.81 10.93 4.99
CA GLY A 227 -11.68 10.16 3.74
C GLY A 227 -11.32 11.03 2.54
N VAL A 228 -11.92 12.22 2.41
CA VAL A 228 -11.61 13.19 1.34
C VAL A 228 -10.18 13.73 1.50
N LEU A 229 -9.77 14.13 2.71
CA LEU A 229 -8.40 14.60 2.95
C LEU A 229 -7.37 13.49 2.70
N ALA A 230 -7.71 12.25 3.04
CA ALA A 230 -6.88 11.10 2.71
C ALA A 230 -6.77 10.87 1.21
N ALA A 231 -7.84 11.07 0.45
CA ALA A 231 -7.84 11.00 -1.00
C ALA A 231 -6.92 12.05 -1.61
N VAL A 232 -7.07 13.30 -1.18
CA VAL A 232 -6.22 14.41 -1.64
C VAL A 232 -4.76 14.09 -1.35
N LEU A 233 -4.40 13.77 -0.11
CA LEU A 233 -3.03 13.41 0.25
C LEU A 233 -2.52 12.20 -0.56
N ALA A 234 -3.29 11.11 -0.66
CA ALA A 234 -2.90 9.92 -1.41
C ALA A 234 -2.61 10.20 -2.89
N THR A 235 -3.33 11.15 -3.50
CA THR A 235 -3.10 11.61 -4.89
C THR A 235 -2.02 12.67 -5.02
N SER A 236 -1.74 13.40 -3.94
CA SER A 236 -0.75 14.45 -3.93
C SER A 236 0.67 13.91 -4.14
N PHE A 237 0.95 12.70 -3.68
CA PHE A 237 2.29 12.13 -3.71
C PHE A 237 2.70 11.59 -5.09
N LEU A 238 3.35 12.45 -5.89
CA LEU A 238 3.84 12.16 -7.25
C LEU A 238 4.73 10.93 -7.36
N LEU A 239 5.69 10.83 -6.45
CA LEU A 239 6.63 9.71 -6.39
C LEU A 239 5.97 8.36 -6.13
N PHE A 240 4.68 8.27 -5.82
CA PHE A 240 3.96 7.01 -5.74
C PHE A 240 2.79 6.95 -6.74
N GLY A 241 1.99 8.02 -6.82
CA GLY A 241 0.80 8.08 -7.69
C GLY A 241 1.11 8.16 -9.20
N TRP A 242 2.31 8.59 -9.56
CA TRP A 242 2.67 9.02 -10.92
C TRP A 242 4.01 8.47 -11.41
N LEU A 243 4.66 7.57 -10.64
CA LEU A 243 5.91 6.87 -11.01
C LEU A 243 5.93 6.42 -12.48
N PRO A 244 4.88 5.77 -13.03
CA PRO A 244 4.92 5.30 -14.40
C PRO A 244 4.92 6.41 -15.45
N ILE A 245 4.40 7.56 -15.07
CA ILE A 245 4.34 8.77 -15.90
C ILE A 245 5.65 9.55 -15.78
N THR A 246 6.47 9.31 -14.75
CA THR A 246 7.81 9.91 -14.63
C THR A 246 8.92 9.04 -15.19
N GLY A 247 8.58 8.04 -16.02
CA GLY A 247 9.53 7.07 -16.59
C GLY A 247 9.97 5.95 -15.64
N ALA A 248 9.37 5.84 -14.45
CA ALA A 248 9.73 4.86 -13.43
C ALA A 248 8.83 3.60 -13.44
N ASP A 249 9.45 2.47 -13.12
CA ASP A 249 8.97 1.07 -13.17
C ASP A 249 7.54 0.82 -12.63
N TYR A 250 6.64 0.30 -13.48
CA TYR A 250 5.28 -0.10 -13.12
C TYR A 250 5.21 -1.13 -11.98
N SER A 251 6.22 -1.98 -11.87
CA SER A 251 6.33 -3.01 -10.83
C SER A 251 6.56 -2.37 -9.47
N SER A 252 7.23 -1.22 -9.41
CA SER A 252 7.38 -0.42 -8.18
C SER A 252 6.04 0.14 -7.70
N LEU A 253 5.19 0.63 -8.61
CA LEU A 253 3.82 1.05 -8.27
C LEU A 253 3.03 -0.10 -7.63
N LEU A 254 3.05 -1.29 -8.26
CA LEU A 254 2.37 -2.46 -7.74
C LEU A 254 2.90 -2.87 -6.36
N ALA A 255 4.22 -2.99 -6.23
CA ALA A 255 4.93 -3.35 -5.01
C ALA A 255 4.57 -2.45 -3.81
N TYR A 256 4.65 -1.13 -4.00
CA TYR A 256 4.38 -0.19 -2.91
C TYR A 256 2.88 -0.08 -2.58
N SER A 257 1.98 -0.38 -3.53
CA SER A 257 0.55 -0.54 -3.24
C SER A 257 0.27 -1.73 -2.31
N ILE A 258 0.96 -2.86 -2.51
CA ILE A 258 0.91 -4.05 -1.65
C ILE A 258 1.44 -3.69 -0.26
N LEU A 259 2.56 -2.96 -0.20
CA LEU A 259 3.18 -2.53 1.04
C LEU A 259 2.26 -1.64 1.89
N ALA A 260 1.53 -0.71 1.25
CA ALA A 260 0.56 0.14 1.92
C ALA A 260 -0.59 -0.67 2.56
N SER A 261 -1.11 -1.69 1.85
CA SER A 261 -2.11 -2.59 2.41
C SER A 261 -1.54 -3.42 3.57
N ALA A 262 -0.31 -3.91 3.44
CA ALA A 262 0.37 -4.67 4.49
C ALA A 262 0.56 -3.84 5.76
N LEU A 263 0.89 -2.56 5.59
CA LEU A 263 1.04 -1.60 6.67
C LEU A 263 -0.26 -1.43 7.47
N VAL A 264 -1.44 -1.46 6.84
CA VAL A 264 -2.73 -1.43 7.55
C VAL A 264 -2.86 -2.62 8.49
N VAL A 265 -2.61 -3.83 7.98
CA VAL A 265 -2.68 -5.06 8.78
C VAL A 265 -1.70 -5.00 9.96
N LEU A 266 -0.48 -4.50 9.73
CA LEU A 266 0.53 -4.35 10.77
C LEU A 266 0.15 -3.31 11.83
N LEU A 267 -0.37 -2.15 11.43
CA LEU A 267 -0.87 -1.13 12.36
C LEU A 267 -2.04 -1.64 13.20
N LEU A 268 -2.90 -2.47 12.63
CA LEU A 268 -3.98 -3.12 13.38
C LEU A 268 -3.44 -4.15 14.38
N LEU A 269 -2.44 -4.94 13.97
CA LEU A 269 -1.77 -5.92 14.83
C LEU A 269 -1.04 -5.29 16.03
N THR A 270 -0.38 -4.15 15.83
CA THR A 270 0.29 -3.45 16.95
C THR A 270 -0.71 -2.78 17.90
N ARG A 271 -1.87 -2.36 17.40
CA ARG A 271 -2.96 -1.77 18.21
C ARG A 271 -3.77 -2.77 19.00
N LEU A 272 -4.05 -3.95 18.46
CA LEU A 272 -4.61 -5.08 19.21
C LEU A 272 -3.83 -5.35 20.51
N HIS A 273 -2.57 -4.93 20.56
CA HIS A 273 -1.70 -5.11 21.68
C HIS A 273 -1.58 -3.89 22.62
N SER A 274 -1.88 -2.67 22.15
CA SER A 274 -1.76 -1.43 22.95
C SER A 274 -3.00 -1.09 23.76
N ASP A 275 -4.02 -1.95 23.79
CA ASP A 275 -5.35 -1.68 24.36
C ASP A 275 -5.41 -1.65 25.90
N ASN A 276 -4.28 -1.33 26.54
CA ASN A 276 -4.23 -0.83 27.90
C ASN A 276 -3.39 0.46 27.99
N PRO A 277 -4.03 1.63 28.18
CA PRO A 277 -3.40 2.71 28.93
C PRO A 277 -4.27 3.33 30.05
N PRO A 278 -3.65 4.05 31.01
CA PRO A 278 -4.26 4.53 32.27
C PRO A 278 -5.32 5.63 32.09
N LEU A 279 -5.47 6.21 30.89
CA LEU A 279 -6.43 7.29 30.61
C LEU A 279 -7.89 6.82 30.64
N ARG A 280 -8.14 5.49 30.60
CA ARG A 280 -9.47 4.95 30.90
C ARG A 280 -9.88 5.23 32.36
N ALA A 281 -8.96 5.49 33.30
CA ALA A 281 -9.32 5.83 34.67
C ALA A 281 -10.09 7.16 34.76
N LEU A 282 -9.66 8.20 34.05
CA LEU A 282 -10.32 9.52 34.06
C LEU A 282 -11.68 9.50 33.33
N GLY A 283 -11.81 8.72 32.24
CA GLY A 283 -13.09 8.52 31.55
C GLY A 283 -14.05 7.56 32.26
N ARG A 284 -13.55 6.60 33.03
CA ARG A 284 -14.36 5.71 33.87
C ARG A 284 -15.06 6.48 34.97
N PHE A 285 -14.40 7.43 35.63
CA PHE A 285 -15.05 8.23 36.68
C PHE A 285 -16.27 9.03 36.16
N SER A 286 -16.19 9.64 34.98
CA SER A 286 -17.32 10.39 34.42
C SER A 286 -18.43 9.49 33.85
N ARG A 287 -18.07 8.33 33.26
CA ARG A 287 -19.03 7.36 32.72
C ARG A 287 -19.70 6.52 33.79
N GLU A 288 -18.99 6.10 34.84
CA GLU A 288 -19.57 5.44 36.01
C GLU A 288 -20.51 6.38 36.76
N ALA A 289 -20.19 7.68 36.87
CA ALA A 289 -21.12 8.66 37.43
C ALA A 289 -22.39 8.82 36.57
N ARG A 290 -22.27 8.79 35.24
CA ARG A 290 -23.41 8.83 34.31
C ARG A 290 -24.23 7.53 34.34
N GLN A 291 -23.56 6.39 34.46
CA GLN A 291 -24.17 5.06 34.48
C GLN A 291 -24.86 4.80 35.83
N ARG A 292 -24.28 5.26 36.95
CA ARG A 292 -24.95 5.29 38.28
C ARG A 292 -26.22 6.12 38.27
N ARG A 293 -26.25 7.24 37.53
CA ARG A 293 -27.47 8.05 37.32
C ARG A 293 -28.53 7.35 36.46
N LEU A 294 -28.12 6.51 35.51
CA LEU A 294 -29.04 5.75 34.64
C LEU A 294 -29.58 4.48 35.33
N THR A 295 -28.76 3.79 36.13
CA THR A 295 -29.22 2.67 36.97
C THR A 295 -30.13 3.13 38.10
N ALA A 296 -29.91 4.34 38.64
CA ALA A 296 -30.85 4.97 39.60
C ALA A 296 -32.23 5.28 38.98
N ARG A 297 -32.38 5.22 37.64
CA ARG A 297 -33.64 5.40 36.91
C ARG A 297 -34.22 4.09 36.36
N GLY A 298 -33.76 2.93 36.85
CA GLY A 298 -34.36 1.62 36.52
C GLY A 298 -34.00 1.04 35.15
N ALA A 299 -32.97 1.58 34.47
CA ALA A 299 -32.50 0.99 33.21
C ALA A 299 -31.75 -0.34 33.47
N PRO A 300 -32.03 -1.42 32.71
CA PRO A 300 -31.36 -2.71 32.89
C PRO A 300 -29.86 -2.63 32.60
N LEU A 301 -29.07 -3.31 33.43
CA LEU A 301 -27.61 -3.44 33.32
C LEU A 301 -27.25 -4.34 32.13
N ARG A 302 -27.09 -3.76 30.94
CA ARG A 302 -26.38 -4.42 29.83
C ARG A 302 -24.89 -4.16 29.99
N VAL A 303 -24.19 -5.05 30.68
CA VAL A 303 -22.72 -5.08 30.67
C VAL A 303 -22.27 -5.75 29.37
N GLN A 304 -22.29 -5.00 28.27
CA GLN A 304 -21.38 -5.31 27.17
C GLN A 304 -19.99 -4.78 27.57
N PRO A 305 -18.89 -5.50 27.33
CA PRO A 305 -17.57 -4.90 27.42
C PRO A 305 -17.59 -3.67 26.51
N ALA A 306 -17.39 -2.49 27.09
CA ALA A 306 -17.40 -1.24 26.34
C ALA A 306 -16.15 -1.20 25.45
N GLU A 307 -16.22 -1.86 24.29
CA GLU A 307 -15.34 -1.58 23.17
C GLU A 307 -15.47 -0.09 22.88
N ASP A 308 -14.35 0.62 22.85
CA ASP A 308 -14.35 2.04 22.50
C ASP A 308 -14.85 2.18 21.06
N PRO A 309 -16.08 2.72 20.83
CA PRO A 309 -16.72 2.72 19.53
C PRO A 309 -15.93 3.53 18.48
N GLU A 310 -14.91 4.27 18.91
CA GLU A 310 -14.03 5.06 18.06
C GLU A 310 -12.81 4.31 17.52
N THR A 311 -12.51 3.12 18.05
CA THR A 311 -11.27 2.40 17.71
C THR A 311 -11.53 1.21 16.79
N LEU A 312 -10.69 1.11 15.75
CA LEU A 312 -10.66 -0.02 14.82
C LEU A 312 -9.88 -1.17 15.42
N HIS A 313 -10.52 -2.33 15.50
CA HIS A 313 -9.93 -3.57 16.01
C HIS A 313 -10.23 -4.74 15.09
N LEU A 314 -9.35 -5.73 15.12
CA LEU A 314 -9.61 -7.01 14.47
C LEU A 314 -10.41 -7.90 15.43
N TYR A 315 -11.56 -8.38 14.97
CA TYR A 315 -12.43 -9.29 15.70
C TYR A 315 -12.50 -10.63 14.98
N GLY A 316 -12.28 -11.75 15.68
CA GLY A 316 -12.43 -13.09 15.11
C GLY A 316 -11.67 -14.19 15.85
N ALA A 317 -12.07 -15.45 15.64
CA ALA A 317 -11.35 -16.62 16.13
C ALA A 317 -10.12 -16.92 15.24
N HIS A 318 -9.01 -17.33 15.86
CA HIS A 318 -7.73 -17.66 15.20
C HIS A 318 -7.16 -16.57 14.28
N PRO A 319 -7.08 -15.29 14.72
CA PRO A 319 -6.55 -14.20 13.89
C PRO A 319 -5.13 -14.49 13.38
N ARG A 320 -4.32 -15.21 14.17
CA ARG A 320 -2.95 -15.57 13.81
C ARG A 320 -2.91 -16.43 12.54
N THR A 321 -3.66 -17.53 12.48
CA THR A 321 -3.63 -18.43 11.32
C THR A 321 -4.13 -17.75 10.06
N ILE A 322 -5.22 -16.98 10.16
CA ILE A 322 -5.80 -16.23 9.03
C ILE A 322 -4.77 -15.22 8.49
N LEU A 323 -4.14 -14.46 9.39
CA LEU A 323 -3.12 -13.48 9.03
C LEU A 323 -1.81 -14.11 8.56
N THR A 324 -1.45 -15.30 9.04
CA THR A 324 -0.28 -16.04 8.53
C THR A 324 -0.52 -16.48 7.08
N VAL A 325 -1.66 -17.09 6.78
CA VAL A 325 -1.97 -17.52 5.40
C VAL A 325 -2.06 -16.31 4.48
N ALA A 326 -2.79 -15.24 4.87
CA ALA A 326 -2.82 -14.01 4.09
C ALA A 326 -1.42 -13.40 3.95
N GLY A 327 -0.62 -13.38 5.02
CA GLY A 327 0.75 -12.88 5.03
C GLY A 327 1.68 -13.61 4.07
N LEU A 328 1.51 -14.92 3.88
CA LEU A 328 2.28 -15.69 2.89
C LEU A 328 1.97 -15.24 1.45
N PHE A 329 0.70 -15.01 1.12
CA PHE A 329 0.32 -14.46 -0.19
C PHE A 329 0.80 -13.02 -0.37
N TYR A 330 0.75 -12.20 0.68
CA TYR A 330 1.34 -10.85 0.66
C TYR A 330 2.84 -10.88 0.40
N LEU A 331 3.57 -11.76 1.07
CA LEU A 331 5.02 -11.89 0.89
C LEU A 331 5.36 -12.39 -0.52
N ALA A 332 4.64 -13.41 -1.00
CA ALA A 332 4.80 -13.94 -2.34
C ALA A 332 4.49 -12.87 -3.40
N GLY A 333 3.37 -12.15 -3.27
CA GLY A 333 2.99 -11.08 -4.17
C GLY A 333 3.96 -9.90 -4.13
N ALA A 334 4.44 -9.50 -2.96
CA ALA A 334 5.45 -8.45 -2.82
C ALA A 334 6.77 -8.86 -3.49
N ALA A 335 7.25 -10.09 -3.24
CA ALA A 335 8.49 -10.60 -3.82
C ALA A 335 8.41 -10.72 -5.34
N ALA A 336 7.27 -11.20 -5.85
CA ALA A 336 7.04 -11.33 -7.28
C ALA A 336 6.75 -9.99 -7.97
N ALA A 337 6.25 -8.97 -7.25
CA ALA A 337 6.08 -7.62 -7.78
C ALA A 337 7.42 -6.89 -7.85
N HIS A 338 8.21 -6.90 -6.77
CA HIS A 338 9.54 -6.30 -6.78
C HIS A 338 10.38 -6.76 -5.56
N PRO A 339 11.68 -7.09 -5.70
CA PRO A 339 12.52 -7.50 -4.57
C PRO A 339 12.60 -6.47 -3.45
N SER A 340 12.62 -5.18 -3.80
CA SER A 340 12.61 -4.08 -2.81
C SER A 340 11.37 -4.12 -1.93
N ALA A 341 10.22 -4.58 -2.45
CA ALA A 341 8.96 -4.63 -1.73
C ALA A 341 8.97 -5.72 -0.66
N ALA A 342 9.51 -6.90 -0.99
CA ALA A 342 9.67 -7.99 -0.03
C ALA A 342 10.66 -7.62 1.08
N LEU A 343 11.78 -6.99 0.72
CA LEU A 343 12.75 -6.48 1.68
C LEU A 343 12.15 -5.39 2.56
N ALA A 344 11.45 -4.42 1.97
CA ALA A 344 10.73 -3.38 2.70
C ALA A 344 9.69 -3.98 3.65
N LEU A 345 8.88 -4.95 3.20
CA LEU A 345 7.89 -5.64 4.02
C LEU A 345 8.56 -6.34 5.21
N GLY A 346 9.66 -7.06 4.98
CA GLY A 346 10.46 -7.68 6.05
C GLY A 346 10.95 -6.66 7.08
N GLY A 347 11.47 -5.52 6.61
CA GLY A 347 11.89 -4.41 7.46
C GLY A 347 10.75 -3.81 8.29
N ILE A 348 9.59 -3.53 7.66
CA ILE A 348 8.39 -3.01 8.36
C ILE A 348 7.92 -4.01 9.43
N VAL A 349 7.84 -5.31 9.09
CA VAL A 349 7.46 -6.36 10.04
C VAL A 349 8.42 -6.39 11.23
N LEU A 350 9.73 -6.34 10.97
CA LEU A 350 10.76 -6.36 12.00
C LEU A 350 10.67 -5.14 12.92
N ILE A 351 10.47 -3.93 12.38
CA ILE A 351 10.26 -2.70 13.14
C ILE A 351 9.00 -2.80 14.00
N ALA A 352 7.89 -3.33 13.44
CA ALA A 352 6.66 -3.54 14.17
C ALA A 352 6.85 -4.53 15.33
N CYS A 353 7.56 -5.64 15.10
CA CYS A 353 7.89 -6.62 16.13
C CYS A 353 8.74 -6.03 17.26
N TRP A 354 9.76 -5.23 16.94
CA TRP A 354 10.53 -4.48 17.93
C TRP A 354 9.67 -3.50 18.72
N GLY A 355 8.77 -2.76 18.05
CA GLY A 355 7.84 -1.85 18.72
C GLY A 355 6.93 -2.57 19.73
N VAL A 356 6.39 -3.74 19.35
CA VAL A 356 5.60 -4.59 20.27
C VAL A 356 6.46 -5.10 21.42
N PHE A 357 7.69 -5.52 21.14
CA PHE A 357 8.64 -5.99 22.16
C PHE A 357 8.95 -4.90 23.19
N PHE A 358 9.34 -3.69 22.75
CA PHE A 358 9.64 -2.58 23.65
C PHE A 358 8.43 -2.16 24.47
N HIS A 359 7.23 -2.16 23.88
CA HIS A 359 6.01 -1.90 24.65
C HIS A 359 5.80 -2.90 25.79
N ARG A 360 6.09 -4.20 25.54
CA ARG A 360 6.00 -5.26 26.56
C ARG A 360 7.12 -5.20 27.57
N LEU A 361 8.32 -4.77 27.17
CA LEU A 361 9.51 -4.78 28.03
C LEU A 361 9.28 -4.00 29.33
N PHE A 362 8.55 -2.89 29.26
CA PHE A 362 8.26 -2.01 30.41
C PHE A 362 7.00 -2.38 31.20
N GLN A 363 6.28 -3.43 30.82
CA GLN A 363 5.12 -3.91 31.59
C GLN A 363 5.60 -4.75 32.79
N PRO A 364 4.95 -4.68 33.97
CA PRO A 364 5.28 -5.55 35.09
C PRO A 364 5.19 -7.03 34.70
N ALA A 365 6.13 -7.85 35.15
CA ALA A 365 6.25 -9.24 34.77
C ALA A 365 6.75 -10.11 35.93
N ASN A 366 6.24 -11.35 35.98
CA ASN A 366 6.86 -12.41 36.77
C ASN A 366 8.09 -12.98 36.04
N TRP A 367 8.85 -13.83 36.71
CA TRP A 367 10.10 -14.39 36.18
C TRP A 367 9.90 -15.20 34.88
N VAL A 368 8.77 -15.90 34.70
CA VAL A 368 8.45 -16.62 33.46
C VAL A 368 8.31 -15.65 32.30
N LEU A 369 7.57 -14.55 32.50
CA LEU A 369 7.42 -13.51 31.48
C LEU A 369 8.73 -12.80 31.17
N VAL A 370 9.61 -12.62 32.16
CA VAL A 370 10.98 -12.12 31.93
C VAL A 370 11.75 -13.07 31.02
N LEU A 371 11.73 -14.39 31.28
CA LEU A 371 12.39 -15.38 30.42
C LEU A 371 11.84 -15.37 29.00
N VAL A 372 10.51 -15.32 28.84
CA VAL A 372 9.85 -15.20 27.53
C VAL A 372 10.30 -13.94 26.80
N ARG A 373 10.45 -12.81 27.50
CA ARG A 373 10.96 -11.56 26.92
C ARG A 373 12.42 -11.70 26.50
N VAL A 374 13.27 -12.33 27.30
CA VAL A 374 14.68 -12.57 26.93
C VAL A 374 14.76 -13.43 25.67
N LEU A 375 14.01 -14.53 25.60
CA LEU A 375 13.96 -15.37 24.40
C LEU A 375 13.41 -14.61 23.18
N ALA A 376 12.36 -13.82 23.36
CA ALA A 376 11.84 -12.97 22.29
C ALA A 376 12.86 -11.94 21.80
N ALA A 377 13.63 -11.32 22.71
CA ALA A 377 14.69 -10.39 22.36
C ALA A 377 15.80 -11.07 21.54
N LEU A 378 16.24 -12.25 21.97
CA LEU A 378 17.25 -13.04 21.26
C LEU A 378 16.77 -13.43 19.86
N LEU A 379 15.52 -13.89 19.73
CA LEU A 379 14.92 -14.20 18.43
C LEU A 379 14.80 -12.96 17.53
N LEU A 380 14.45 -11.80 18.08
CA LEU A 380 14.39 -10.55 17.31
C LEU A 380 15.76 -10.08 16.87
N ILE A 381 16.79 -10.18 17.72
CA ILE A 381 18.18 -9.88 17.36
C ILE A 381 18.64 -10.82 16.24
N ALA A 382 18.40 -12.13 16.39
CA ALA A 382 18.74 -13.11 15.36
C ALA A 382 18.00 -12.85 14.04
N ALA A 383 16.71 -12.52 14.10
CA ALA A 383 15.92 -12.15 12.92
C ALA A 383 16.43 -10.86 12.26
N SER A 384 16.80 -9.83 13.05
CA SER A 384 17.42 -8.60 12.55
C SER A 384 18.77 -8.86 11.89
N ALA A 385 19.61 -9.68 12.51
CA ALA A 385 20.91 -10.06 11.97
C ALA A 385 20.75 -10.87 10.67
N GLY A 386 19.84 -11.85 10.66
CA GLY A 386 19.51 -12.63 9.47
C GLY A 386 18.95 -11.78 8.33
N PHE A 387 18.08 -10.81 8.64
CA PHE A 387 17.56 -9.84 7.67
C PHE A 387 18.69 -8.96 7.10
N GLY A 388 19.55 -8.41 7.96
CA GLY A 388 20.71 -7.62 7.52
C GLY A 388 21.70 -8.42 6.69
N TYR A 389 21.94 -9.68 7.06
CA TYR A 389 22.79 -10.59 6.29
C TYR A 389 22.17 -10.94 4.92
N GLY A 390 20.88 -11.25 4.89
CA GLY A 390 20.15 -11.48 3.63
C GLY A 390 20.16 -10.25 2.72
N TRP A 391 20.01 -9.05 3.30
CA TRP A 391 20.13 -7.78 2.58
C TRP A 391 21.51 -7.63 1.93
N LEU A 392 22.58 -7.96 2.67
CA LEU A 392 23.96 -7.91 2.18
C LEU A 392 24.25 -8.99 1.13
N LEU A 393 23.74 -10.20 1.31
CA LEU A 393 23.93 -11.30 0.35
C LEU A 393 23.29 -11.01 -1.00
N LEU A 394 22.16 -10.33 -0.97
CA LEU A 394 21.51 -9.94 -2.21
C LEU A 394 22.27 -8.80 -2.90
N ALA A 395 23.06 -7.99 -2.17
CA ALA A 395 23.78 -6.85 -2.76
C ALA A 395 24.89 -7.27 -3.73
N PRO A 396 24.96 -6.69 -4.95
CA PRO A 396 25.94 -7.02 -5.95
C PRO A 396 27.30 -6.52 -5.49
N ALA A 397 28.34 -7.24 -5.90
CA ALA A 397 29.72 -6.90 -5.59
C ALA A 397 30.14 -5.52 -6.13
N LYS A 398 29.45 -4.99 -7.16
CA LYS A 398 29.62 -3.63 -7.69
C LYS A 398 28.28 -3.04 -8.11
N PRO A 399 27.91 -1.83 -7.63
CA PRO A 399 26.80 -1.08 -8.21
C PRO A 399 27.06 -0.78 -9.69
N SER A 400 26.02 -0.83 -10.53
CA SER A 400 26.11 -0.39 -11.93
C SER A 400 26.33 1.12 -12.06
N GLN A 401 25.91 1.89 -11.05
CA GLN A 401 26.16 3.33 -10.93
C GLN A 401 26.52 3.67 -9.48
N ALA A 402 27.55 4.50 -9.29
CA ALA A 402 27.89 4.99 -7.96
C ALA A 402 26.73 5.85 -7.41
N PRO A 403 26.36 5.71 -6.13
CA PRO A 403 25.33 6.55 -5.52
C PRO A 403 25.74 8.03 -5.63
N GLN A 404 24.84 8.87 -6.15
CA GLN A 404 25.06 10.30 -6.20
C GLN A 404 24.79 10.90 -4.82
N LEU A 405 25.86 11.11 -4.05
CA LEU A 405 25.77 11.59 -2.67
C LEU A 405 25.55 13.11 -2.65
N THR A 406 24.36 13.54 -2.27
CA THR A 406 23.95 14.96 -2.20
C THR A 406 24.21 15.63 -0.84
N GLY A 407 24.56 14.82 0.16
CA GLY A 407 24.85 15.23 1.53
C GLY A 407 23.66 15.11 2.50
N VAL A 408 23.94 14.68 3.73
CA VAL A 408 22.95 14.39 4.78
C VAL A 408 22.05 15.60 5.06
N VAL A 409 22.65 16.80 5.17
CA VAL A 409 21.89 18.03 5.46
C VAL A 409 20.94 18.37 4.31
N THR A 410 21.41 18.25 3.07
CA THR A 410 20.62 18.47 1.86
C THR A 410 19.41 17.54 1.82
N GLU A 411 19.62 16.24 2.04
CA GLU A 411 18.51 15.28 2.01
C GLU A 411 17.54 15.44 3.18
N LEU A 412 18.01 15.82 4.38
CA LEU A 412 17.12 16.17 5.48
C LEU A 412 16.26 17.39 5.16
N LEU A 413 16.84 18.42 4.54
CA LEU A 413 16.10 19.59 4.08
C LEU A 413 15.11 19.21 2.97
N ASN A 414 15.51 18.37 2.02
CA ASN A 414 14.62 17.87 0.97
C ASN A 414 13.43 17.12 1.57
N LEU A 415 13.66 16.18 2.49
CA LEU A 415 12.57 15.49 3.19
C LEU A 415 11.68 16.44 3.99
N ALA A 416 12.28 17.43 4.66
CA ALA A 416 11.54 18.44 5.40
C ALA A 416 10.70 19.32 4.48
N MET A 417 11.14 19.61 3.26
CA MET A 417 10.35 20.36 2.26
C MET A 417 9.37 19.46 1.49
N GLY A 418 9.35 18.15 1.77
CA GLY A 418 8.56 17.17 1.03
C GLY A 418 9.07 16.94 -0.39
N THR A 419 10.35 17.23 -0.65
CA THR A 419 10.99 17.18 -1.96
C THR A 419 12.05 16.07 -2.13
N PRO A 420 11.84 14.83 -1.65
CA PRO A 420 12.84 13.78 -1.84
C PRO A 420 13.08 13.50 -3.33
N ALA A 421 14.30 13.11 -3.67
CA ALA A 421 14.78 12.85 -5.02
C ALA A 421 14.57 14.04 -5.99
N GLY A 422 14.54 15.28 -5.48
CA GLY A 422 14.36 16.48 -6.29
C GLY A 422 12.94 16.69 -6.84
N VAL A 423 11.98 15.84 -6.46
CA VAL A 423 10.59 16.01 -6.86
C VAL A 423 9.97 17.12 -6.02
N THR A 424 9.36 18.13 -6.63
CA THR A 424 8.81 19.26 -5.88
C THR A 424 7.67 18.83 -4.95
N GLY A 425 7.85 18.96 -3.64
CA GLY A 425 6.80 18.78 -2.63
C GLY A 425 6.02 20.06 -2.35
N THR A 426 4.93 19.95 -1.60
CA THR A 426 4.25 21.11 -1.02
C THR A 426 4.58 21.27 0.45
N THR A 427 4.71 22.53 0.88
CA THR A 427 4.79 22.94 2.29
C THR A 427 3.66 22.36 3.14
N VAL A 428 2.51 22.10 2.53
CA VAL A 428 1.35 21.51 3.20
C VAL A 428 1.60 20.08 3.66
N THR A 429 2.33 19.28 2.88
CA THR A 429 2.76 17.93 3.28
C THR A 429 3.63 17.99 4.54
N THR A 430 4.60 18.91 4.56
CA THR A 430 5.48 19.13 5.71
C THR A 430 4.69 19.49 6.96
N VAL A 431 3.74 20.42 6.85
CA VAL A 431 2.92 20.83 8.00
C VAL A 431 2.12 19.64 8.52
N MET A 432 1.47 18.86 7.64
CA MET A 432 0.73 17.67 8.05
C MET A 432 1.63 16.61 8.70
N LEU A 433 2.86 16.44 8.21
CA LEU A 433 3.83 15.52 8.80
C LEU A 433 4.23 15.98 10.20
N VAL A 434 4.55 17.26 10.41
CA VAL A 434 4.91 17.82 11.72
C VAL A 434 3.77 17.64 12.72
N VAL A 435 2.54 17.98 12.33
CA VAL A 435 1.35 17.77 13.17
C VAL A 435 1.14 16.28 13.47
N GLY A 436 1.35 15.42 12.47
CA GLY A 436 1.30 13.96 12.58
C GLY A 436 2.31 13.38 13.55
N VAL A 437 3.57 13.81 13.47
CA VAL A 437 4.67 13.44 14.38
C VAL A 437 4.35 13.89 15.80
N ALA A 438 3.99 15.16 15.99
CA ALA A 438 3.62 15.70 17.30
C ALA A 438 2.43 14.93 17.91
N GLY A 439 1.39 14.67 17.12
CA GLY A 439 0.24 13.87 17.52
C GLY A 439 0.61 12.43 17.84
N ALA A 440 1.53 11.81 17.08
CA ALA A 440 1.99 10.45 17.35
C ALA A 440 2.82 10.35 18.63
N VAL A 441 3.67 11.35 18.93
CA VAL A 441 4.41 11.42 20.21
C VAL A 441 3.43 11.57 21.37
N TRP A 442 2.49 12.51 21.27
CA TRP A 442 1.49 12.78 22.31
C TRP A 442 0.60 11.55 22.58
N LEU A 443 0.15 10.88 21.52
CA LEU A 443 -0.70 9.69 21.60
C LEU A 443 0.11 8.39 21.77
N ARG A 444 1.43 8.47 21.96
CA ARG A 444 2.33 7.32 22.16
C ARG A 444 2.24 6.27 21.04
N ARG A 445 2.03 6.71 19.80
CA ARG A 445 1.95 5.87 18.59
C ARG A 445 3.34 5.56 18.03
N PHE A 446 4.16 4.92 18.83
CA PHE A 446 5.59 4.73 18.53
C PHE A 446 5.87 3.87 17.29
N THR A 447 4.96 2.98 16.89
CA THR A 447 5.15 2.19 15.66
C THR A 447 5.23 3.07 14.41
N ALA A 448 4.32 4.04 14.26
CA ALA A 448 4.33 4.93 13.11
C ALA A 448 5.58 5.84 13.10
N LEU A 449 5.99 6.31 14.27
CA LEU A 449 7.23 7.09 14.43
C LEU A 449 8.47 6.25 14.09
N ALA A 450 8.56 5.02 14.58
CA ALA A 450 9.70 4.14 14.33
C ALA A 450 9.81 3.78 12.84
N LEU A 451 8.70 3.51 12.17
CA LEU A 451 8.66 3.26 10.73
C LEU A 451 9.14 4.48 9.94
N TRP A 452 8.61 5.66 10.28
CA TRP A 452 9.02 6.91 9.63
C TRP A 452 10.51 7.23 9.86
N LEU A 453 11.01 7.09 11.10
CA LEU A 453 12.42 7.33 11.42
C LEU A 453 13.33 6.34 10.71
N ALA A 454 12.98 5.05 10.68
CA ALA A 454 13.77 4.03 9.99
C ALA A 454 13.82 4.28 8.48
N ALA A 455 12.68 4.62 7.86
CA ALA A 455 12.65 4.94 6.44
C ALA A 455 13.40 6.25 6.13
N THR A 456 13.33 7.25 7.03
CA THR A 456 14.08 8.52 6.92
C THR A 456 15.57 8.27 6.98
N ALA A 457 16.02 7.49 7.96
CA ALA A 457 17.43 7.11 8.10
C ALA A 457 17.90 6.31 6.88
N LEU A 458 17.09 5.34 6.41
CA LEU A 458 17.42 4.56 5.23
C LEU A 458 17.59 5.44 3.99
N TYR A 459 16.65 6.36 3.73
CA TYR A 459 16.73 7.29 2.60
C TYR A 459 17.95 8.21 2.72
N VAL A 460 18.10 8.90 3.86
CA VAL A 460 19.18 9.89 4.05
C VAL A 460 20.56 9.23 4.01
N LEU A 461 20.74 8.04 4.58
CA LEU A 461 22.02 7.34 4.55
C LEU A 461 22.33 6.73 3.18
N SER A 462 21.30 6.35 2.41
CA SER A 462 21.48 5.79 1.06
C SER A 462 21.76 6.87 0.01
N VAL A 463 21.13 8.05 0.14
CA VAL A 463 21.19 9.12 -0.87
C VAL A 463 22.13 10.25 -0.44
N GLY A 464 22.11 10.62 0.84
CA GLY A 464 22.91 11.73 1.37
C GLY A 464 24.12 11.32 2.20
N GLY A 465 24.31 10.02 2.46
CA GLY A 465 25.34 9.51 3.37
C GLY A 465 26.76 9.89 2.94
N PRO A 466 27.71 10.11 3.87
CA PRO A 466 29.08 10.47 3.53
C PRO A 466 29.93 9.26 3.05
N ASP A 467 29.48 8.03 3.31
CA ASP A 467 30.18 6.80 2.96
C ASP A 467 29.50 6.11 1.77
N PRO A 468 30.16 6.07 0.59
CA PRO A 468 29.64 5.40 -0.60
C PRO A 468 29.37 3.90 -0.40
N VAL A 469 30.12 3.22 0.47
CA VAL A 469 29.95 1.78 0.72
C VAL A 469 28.67 1.55 1.51
N LEU A 470 28.47 2.30 2.60
CA LEU A 470 27.23 2.24 3.38
C LEU A 470 26.02 2.63 2.53
N ALA A 471 26.14 3.71 1.75
CA ALA A 471 25.09 4.15 0.84
C ALA A 471 24.72 3.06 -0.18
N SER A 472 25.73 2.38 -0.73
CA SER A 472 25.52 1.28 -1.66
C SER A 472 24.84 0.08 -0.99
N VAL A 473 25.29 -0.31 0.21
CA VAL A 473 24.68 -1.41 0.96
C VAL A 473 23.20 -1.14 1.25
N LEU A 474 22.88 0.06 1.73
CA LEU A 474 21.52 0.44 2.12
C LEU A 474 20.62 0.69 0.90
N GLY A 475 21.14 1.33 -0.14
CA GLY A 475 20.40 1.63 -1.37
C GLY A 475 20.19 0.42 -2.27
N TYR A 476 20.96 -0.65 -2.08
CA TYR A 476 20.91 -1.81 -2.96
C TYR A 476 19.52 -2.44 -3.07
N GLY A 477 18.83 -2.63 -1.94
CA GLY A 477 17.49 -3.25 -1.96
C GLY A 477 16.51 -2.50 -2.86
N PHE A 478 16.81 -1.25 -3.21
CA PHE A 478 16.03 -0.37 -4.08
C PHE A 478 16.73 -0.08 -5.41
N GLY A 479 17.71 -0.88 -5.82
CA GLY A 479 18.43 -0.72 -7.09
C GLY A 479 19.24 0.57 -7.17
N TYR A 480 19.65 1.14 -6.03
CA TYR A 480 20.34 2.43 -5.95
C TYR A 480 19.53 3.62 -6.47
N ASP A 481 18.21 3.46 -6.60
CA ASP A 481 17.31 4.48 -7.15
C ASP A 481 16.72 5.34 -6.00
N PRO A 482 17.10 6.64 -5.92
CA PRO A 482 16.55 7.55 -4.93
C PRO A 482 15.03 7.68 -5.00
N ALA A 483 14.42 7.56 -6.18
CA ALA A 483 12.97 7.66 -6.34
C ALA A 483 12.25 6.46 -5.70
N ARG A 484 12.81 5.25 -5.82
CA ARG A 484 12.28 4.04 -5.15
C ARG A 484 12.41 4.14 -3.63
N LEU A 485 13.55 4.61 -3.13
CA LEU A 485 13.74 4.86 -1.69
C LEU A 485 12.76 5.94 -1.18
N ALA A 486 12.55 6.99 -1.96
CA ALA A 486 11.60 8.04 -1.62
C ALA A 486 10.16 7.49 -1.59
N ALA A 487 9.76 6.67 -2.56
CA ALA A 487 8.46 6.01 -2.57
C ALA A 487 8.25 5.13 -1.33
N PHE A 488 9.26 4.34 -0.93
CA PHE A 488 9.20 3.58 0.33
C PHE A 488 9.07 4.49 1.56
N TRP A 489 9.87 5.56 1.63
CA TRP A 489 9.76 6.57 2.69
C TRP A 489 8.34 7.13 2.79
N MET A 490 7.69 7.39 1.65
CA MET A 490 6.32 7.89 1.62
C MET A 490 5.31 6.88 2.16
N VAL A 491 5.41 5.59 1.80
CA VAL A 491 4.57 4.54 2.39
C VAL A 491 4.71 4.53 3.91
N ALA A 492 5.94 4.62 4.43
CA ALA A 492 6.20 4.69 5.87
C ALA A 492 5.72 5.99 6.54
N THR A 493 5.64 7.08 5.79
CA THR A 493 5.22 8.41 6.26
C THR A 493 3.70 8.59 6.27
N MET A 494 2.96 7.86 5.41
CA MET A 494 1.50 7.97 5.30
C MET A 494 0.73 7.90 6.63
N PRO A 495 1.04 6.98 7.56
CA PRO A 495 0.34 6.93 8.84
C PRO A 495 0.44 8.22 9.66
N LEU A 496 1.57 8.94 9.57
CA LEU A 496 1.77 10.20 10.30
C LEU A 496 1.03 11.34 9.61
N LEU A 497 1.16 11.45 8.28
CA LEU A 497 0.44 12.47 7.50
C LEU A 497 -1.08 12.38 7.70
N LEU A 498 -1.62 11.16 7.62
CA LEU A 498 -3.05 10.91 7.82
C LEU A 498 -3.48 11.09 9.29
N ALA A 499 -2.57 10.93 10.25
CA ALA A 499 -2.83 11.27 11.64
C ALA A 499 -2.90 12.79 11.82
N GLY A 500 -2.07 13.55 11.10
CA GLY A 500 -2.09 15.01 11.06
C GLY A 500 -3.42 15.56 10.58
N THR A 501 -3.95 15.04 9.46
CA THR A 501 -5.28 15.43 8.96
C THR A 501 -6.39 15.06 9.93
N GLY A 502 -6.28 13.91 10.60
CA GLY A 502 -7.21 13.54 11.67
C GLY A 502 -7.23 14.51 12.85
N GLY A 503 -6.05 15.01 13.23
CA GLY A 503 -5.91 16.07 14.24
C GLY A 503 -6.62 17.36 13.81
N LEU A 504 -6.45 17.77 12.55
CA LEU A 504 -7.12 18.93 11.98
C LEU A 504 -8.64 18.78 11.95
N VAL A 505 -9.15 17.61 11.53
CA VAL A 505 -10.59 17.31 11.54
C VAL A 505 -11.16 17.38 12.96
N LYS A 506 -10.43 16.86 13.95
CA LYS A 506 -10.85 16.95 15.36
C LYS A 506 -10.84 18.39 15.88
N ALA A 507 -9.82 19.18 15.53
CA ALA A 507 -9.77 20.60 15.90
C ALA A 507 -10.96 21.36 15.30
N LEU A 508 -11.29 21.11 14.03
CA LEU A 508 -12.46 21.69 13.38
C LEU A 508 -13.77 21.29 14.07
N ALA A 509 -13.92 20.02 14.45
CA ALA A 509 -15.08 19.53 15.18
C ALA A 509 -15.23 20.21 16.57
N LEU A 510 -14.11 20.51 17.24
CA LEU A 510 -14.13 21.24 18.51
C LEU A 510 -14.53 22.71 18.33
N LEU A 511 -14.00 23.37 17.30
CA LEU A 511 -14.32 24.78 17.00
C LEU A 511 -15.78 24.97 16.58
N THR A 512 -16.36 23.97 15.89
CA THR A 512 -17.75 24.00 15.40
C THR A 512 -18.75 23.38 16.39
N GLY A 513 -18.28 22.89 17.54
CA GLY A 513 -19.11 22.17 18.52
C GLY A 513 -20.23 22.99 19.16
N ASN A 514 -20.14 24.32 19.12
CA ASN A 514 -21.18 25.22 19.64
C ASN A 514 -22.28 25.57 18.62
N LEU A 515 -22.13 25.14 17.36
CA LEU A 515 -23.15 25.33 16.33
C LEU A 515 -24.25 24.27 16.46
N ASP A 516 -25.46 24.62 16.00
CA ASP A 516 -26.54 23.68 15.74
C ASP A 516 -26.13 22.66 14.66
N ASP A 517 -26.84 21.54 14.56
CA ASP A 517 -26.39 20.42 13.70
C ASP A 517 -26.30 20.81 12.21
N LEU A 518 -27.20 21.68 11.74
CA LEU A 518 -27.20 22.18 10.35
C LEU A 518 -26.04 23.15 10.10
N GLY A 519 -25.82 24.11 11.00
CA GLY A 519 -24.69 25.04 10.94
C GLY A 519 -23.36 24.32 11.06
N ARG A 520 -23.26 23.33 11.96
CA ARG A 520 -22.07 22.48 12.12
C ARG A 520 -21.76 21.69 10.86
N GLY A 521 -22.76 21.07 10.24
CA GLY A 521 -22.59 20.31 9.00
C GLY A 521 -22.07 21.18 7.86
N THR A 522 -22.69 22.34 7.67
CA THR A 522 -22.35 23.29 6.59
C THR A 522 -20.95 23.87 6.79
N VAL A 523 -20.63 24.36 8.00
CA VAL A 523 -19.30 24.91 8.30
C VAL A 523 -18.22 23.85 8.17
N THR A 524 -18.46 22.63 8.66
CA THR A 524 -17.50 21.52 8.53
C THR A 524 -17.25 21.17 7.06
N ALA A 525 -18.29 21.16 6.23
CA ALA A 525 -18.18 20.89 4.79
C ALA A 525 -17.42 22.01 4.07
N CYS A 526 -17.77 23.28 4.30
CA CYS A 526 -17.12 24.43 3.66
C CYS A 526 -15.65 24.56 4.06
N VAL A 527 -15.36 24.50 5.37
CA VAL A 527 -13.98 24.56 5.87
C VAL A 527 -13.19 23.33 5.42
N GLY A 528 -13.82 22.15 5.44
CA GLY A 528 -13.22 20.91 4.94
C GLY A 528 -12.86 20.99 3.46
N ALA A 529 -13.74 21.54 2.63
CA ALA A 529 -13.49 21.77 1.20
C ALA A 529 -12.37 22.80 0.98
N ALA A 530 -12.35 23.88 1.76
CA ALA A 530 -11.29 24.88 1.71
C ALA A 530 -9.92 24.27 2.07
N ILE A 531 -9.85 23.44 3.11
CA ILE A 531 -8.64 22.70 3.50
C ILE A 531 -8.22 21.75 2.38
N ALA A 532 -9.16 20.96 1.84
CA ALA A 532 -8.88 20.03 0.76
C ALA A 532 -8.32 20.76 -0.48
N ALA A 533 -8.89 21.90 -0.85
CA ALA A 533 -8.40 22.74 -1.93
C ALA A 533 -7.02 23.35 -1.63
N ALA A 534 -6.80 23.82 -0.39
CA ALA A 534 -5.51 24.36 0.04
C ALA A 534 -4.38 23.32 0.02
N ILE A 535 -4.71 22.02 0.13
CA ILE A 535 -3.75 20.93 -0.07
C ILE A 535 -3.62 20.59 -1.57
N ALA A 536 -4.74 20.37 -2.25
CA ALA A 536 -4.77 19.83 -3.62
C ALA A 536 -4.23 20.81 -4.66
N VAL A 537 -4.60 22.10 -4.58
CA VAL A 537 -4.28 23.09 -5.62
C VAL A 537 -2.79 23.39 -5.67
N PRO A 538 -2.10 23.74 -4.57
CA PRO A 538 -0.65 23.94 -4.62
C PRO A 538 0.09 22.68 -5.08
N GLN A 539 -0.39 21.50 -4.68
CA GLN A 539 0.23 20.25 -5.11
C GLN A 539 0.10 20.04 -6.61
N GLN A 540 -1.10 20.23 -7.16
CA GLN A 540 -1.30 20.11 -8.59
C GLN A 540 -0.41 21.10 -9.33
N LEU A 541 -0.39 22.37 -8.92
CA LEU A 541 0.33 23.43 -9.64
C LEU A 541 1.85 23.35 -9.53
N PHE A 542 2.39 23.08 -8.34
CA PHE A 542 3.85 23.16 -8.09
C PHE A 542 4.54 21.81 -8.15
N SER A 543 3.79 20.72 -8.05
CA SER A 543 4.33 19.38 -8.02
C SER A 543 3.93 18.60 -9.28
N VAL A 544 2.62 18.45 -9.52
CA VAL A 544 2.13 17.52 -10.55
C VAL A 544 2.33 18.10 -11.95
N GLN A 545 1.96 19.36 -12.14
CA GLN A 545 1.99 20.00 -13.45
C GLN A 545 3.40 20.11 -14.06
N PRO A 546 4.44 20.56 -13.33
CA PRO A 546 5.77 20.65 -13.89
C PRO A 546 6.29 19.31 -14.39
N GLN A 547 6.04 18.23 -13.64
CA GLN A 547 6.44 16.87 -14.02
C GLN A 547 5.70 16.43 -15.30
N LEU A 548 4.37 16.59 -15.35
CA LEU A 548 3.61 16.25 -16.54
C LEU A 548 4.06 17.02 -17.79
N GLN A 549 4.51 18.27 -17.63
CA GLN A 549 5.07 19.06 -18.73
C GLN A 549 6.42 18.51 -19.18
N THR A 550 7.30 18.10 -18.27
CA THR A 550 8.56 17.45 -18.60
C THR A 550 8.33 16.19 -19.43
N PHE A 551 7.40 15.32 -19.01
CA PHE A 551 7.15 14.05 -19.69
C PHE A 551 6.24 14.16 -20.91
N ALA A 552 5.53 15.27 -21.11
CA ALA A 552 4.69 15.46 -22.29
C ALA A 552 5.50 15.43 -23.60
N ALA A 553 6.79 15.79 -23.54
CA ALA A 553 7.71 15.69 -24.68
C ALA A 553 8.04 14.23 -25.05
N ASP A 554 7.96 13.31 -24.09
CA ASP A 554 8.36 11.90 -24.22
C ASP A 554 7.15 10.96 -24.40
N GLN A 555 5.96 11.51 -24.66
CA GLN A 555 4.74 10.74 -24.86
C GLN A 555 4.60 10.27 -26.30
N VAL A 556 4.45 8.96 -26.49
CA VAL A 556 4.26 8.36 -27.82
C VAL A 556 3.06 7.40 -27.79
N ILE A 557 2.39 7.26 -28.94
CA ILE A 557 1.48 6.13 -29.18
C ILE A 557 2.32 5.07 -29.89
N PRO A 558 2.66 3.95 -29.24
CA PRO A 558 3.50 2.94 -29.86
C PRO A 558 2.68 2.24 -30.95
N SER A 559 3.39 1.72 -31.95
CA SER A 559 2.79 0.88 -32.97
C SER A 559 2.09 -0.32 -32.32
N ALA A 560 0.86 -0.62 -32.75
CA ALA A 560 0.09 -1.76 -32.26
C ALA A 560 0.71 -3.12 -32.66
N THR A 561 1.65 -3.13 -33.61
CA THR A 561 2.13 -4.35 -34.29
C THR A 561 3.64 -4.58 -34.23
N THR A 562 4.45 -3.60 -33.89
CA THR A 562 5.92 -3.76 -33.81
C THR A 562 6.40 -3.78 -32.35
N ARG A 563 7.34 -4.69 -32.05
CA ARG A 563 8.15 -4.58 -30.83
C ARG A 563 8.94 -3.28 -30.93
N LEU A 564 9.00 -2.52 -29.83
CA LEU A 564 9.90 -1.36 -29.78
C LEU A 564 11.32 -1.91 -29.93
N SER A 565 11.97 -1.60 -31.05
CA SER A 565 13.33 -1.99 -31.35
C SER A 565 14.30 -1.39 -30.32
N PRO A 566 15.49 -1.98 -30.09
CA PRO A 566 16.51 -1.38 -29.23
C PRO A 566 16.85 0.07 -29.58
N GLU A 567 16.72 0.47 -30.85
CA GLU A 567 16.90 1.85 -31.33
C GLU A 567 15.69 2.75 -31.09
N GLU A 568 14.48 2.19 -30.90
CA GLU A 568 13.31 2.92 -30.40
C GLU A 568 13.24 2.91 -28.86
N LEU A 569 14.07 2.09 -28.19
CA LEU A 569 14.20 2.00 -26.74
C LEU A 569 15.28 2.95 -26.18
N ALA A 570 16.26 3.32 -27.00
CA ALA A 570 17.39 4.21 -26.70
C ALA A 570 17.18 5.58 -27.33
#